data_AF-A0A292Q369-F1
#
_entry.id   AF-A0A292Q369-F1
#
_cell.length_a   1.000
_cell.length_b   1.000
_cell.length_c   1.000
_cell.angle_alpha   90.00
_cell.angle_beta   90.00
_cell.angle_gamma   90.00
#
_symmetry.space_group_name_H-M   'P 1'
#
loop_
_entity.id
_entity.type
_entity.pdbx_description
1 polymer ?
#
loop_
_entity_poly.entity_id
_entity_poly.type
_entity_poly.pdbx_seq_one_letter_code
_entity_poly.pdbx_strand_id
1 'polypeptide(L)'
;MSSPTSSKSNHPAGISPLAPAGILETAGIKVCIVGTAALRLFGSDLVLADLDLAVADEQFDSALSLLHSCGFQDIDAGCWREAVMPVLGEPGGWDSRRLLYPPTSDIVALTPASCWHLNINPDTTFLLETDPYRFPHFVAYLEALIRILDTLRPIRANSVLVRHHYAVMVELLQQRPELKERISPGDQFFIDFDMKQFKLSGHLKVLKLRKRIMDGTISVETARELVPRPDLARKQIKEKYLRLRAEAENSERNVPMT
;
A
#
# COMPACT_ATOMS: atom_id res chain seq x y z
N MET A 1 5.57 42.13 -22.75
CA MET A 1 5.93 41.14 -21.72
C MET A 1 4.93 41.30 -20.59
N SER A 2 4.02 40.34 -20.46
CA SER A 2 3.01 40.32 -19.39
C SER A 2 3.03 38.92 -18.78
N SER A 3 3.44 38.85 -17.53
CA SER A 3 3.46 37.62 -16.73
C SER A 3 2.04 37.11 -16.50
N PRO A 4 1.75 35.81 -16.59
CA PRO A 4 0.48 35.27 -16.14
C PRO A 4 0.51 35.19 -14.61
N THR A 5 -0.42 35.90 -14.00
CA THR A 5 -0.79 35.83 -12.60
C THR A 5 -1.15 34.40 -12.20
N SER A 6 -0.42 33.87 -11.22
CA SER A 6 -0.76 32.67 -10.46
C SER A 6 -2.21 32.74 -9.97
N SER A 7 -3.05 31.83 -10.45
CA SER A 7 -4.37 31.61 -9.89
C SER A 7 -4.21 30.95 -8.52
N LYS A 8 -4.28 31.76 -7.47
CA LYS A 8 -4.57 31.31 -6.11
C LYS A 8 -5.86 30.50 -6.16
N SER A 9 -5.79 29.21 -5.82
CA SER A 9 -6.97 28.39 -5.60
C SER A 9 -7.71 28.93 -4.39
N ASN A 10 -8.85 29.57 -4.65
CA ASN A 10 -9.78 29.98 -3.60
C ASN A 10 -10.57 28.75 -3.15
N HIS A 11 -10.00 27.91 -2.29
CA HIS A 11 -10.81 27.02 -1.46
C HIS A 11 -11.38 27.85 -0.30
N PRO A 12 -12.72 27.97 -0.14
CA PRO A 12 -13.31 28.59 1.03
C PRO A 12 -12.90 27.77 2.26
N ALA A 13 -12.40 28.43 3.32
CA ALA A 13 -11.79 27.88 4.54
C ALA A 13 -12.20 26.41 4.82
N GLY A 14 -11.47 25.51 4.16
CA GLY A 14 -11.88 24.14 3.95
C GLY A 14 -11.47 23.33 5.15
N ILE A 15 -12.42 22.58 5.70
CA ILE A 15 -12.09 21.51 6.64
C ILE A 15 -11.03 20.64 5.97
N SER A 16 -9.90 20.43 6.65
CA SER A 16 -8.80 19.59 6.15
C SER A 16 -9.37 18.25 5.65
N PRO A 17 -8.90 17.70 4.52
CA PRO A 17 -9.34 16.37 4.09
C PRO A 17 -9.01 15.28 5.13
N LEU A 18 -8.13 15.57 6.10
CA LEU A 18 -7.79 14.69 7.23
C LEU A 18 -8.65 14.91 8.48
N ALA A 19 -9.53 15.91 8.49
CA ALA A 19 -10.36 16.24 9.65
C ALA A 19 -11.15 15.07 10.26
N PRO A 20 -11.68 14.10 9.49
CA PRO A 20 -12.35 12.93 10.08
C PRO A 20 -11.43 12.17 11.06
N ALA A 21 -10.14 12.04 10.74
CA ALA A 21 -9.18 11.41 11.65
C ALA A 21 -9.00 12.23 12.94
N GLY A 22 -8.93 13.56 12.82
CA GLY A 22 -8.80 14.46 13.96
C GLY A 22 -10.03 14.46 14.88
N ILE A 23 -11.23 14.37 14.31
CA ILE A 23 -12.50 14.23 15.06
C ILE A 23 -12.45 12.96 15.92
N LEU A 24 -12.08 11.84 15.31
CA LEU A 24 -12.00 10.55 15.98
C LEU A 24 -10.92 10.54 17.08
N GLU A 25 -9.70 10.98 16.77
CA GLU A 25 -8.59 11.00 17.74
C GLU A 25 -8.91 11.93 18.94
N THR A 26 -9.52 13.09 18.69
CA THR A 26 -9.93 14.03 19.75
C THR A 26 -10.99 13.42 20.67
N ALA A 27 -11.85 12.55 20.15
CA ALA A 27 -12.85 11.81 20.93
C ALA A 27 -12.27 10.58 21.66
N GLY A 28 -10.96 10.34 21.57
CA GLY A 28 -10.31 9.17 22.19
C GLY A 28 -10.55 7.85 21.45
N ILE A 29 -11.01 7.92 20.19
CA ILE A 29 -11.08 6.75 19.32
C ILE A 29 -9.67 6.47 18.79
N LYS A 30 -9.17 5.26 18.99
CA LYS A 30 -7.90 4.81 18.41
C LYS A 30 -8.08 4.67 16.90
N VAL A 31 -7.59 5.65 16.16
CA VAL A 31 -7.65 5.70 14.70
C VAL A 31 -6.24 5.88 14.14
N CYS A 32 -5.97 5.32 12.97
CA CYS A 32 -4.72 5.52 12.26
C CYS A 32 -5.02 5.83 10.80
N ILE A 33 -4.41 6.88 10.27
CA ILE A 33 -4.48 7.21 8.84
C ILE A 33 -3.60 6.22 8.09
N VAL A 34 -4.19 5.49 7.15
CA VAL A 34 -3.54 4.48 6.32
C VAL A 34 -3.73 4.84 4.84
N GLY A 35 -3.43 3.90 3.95
CA GLY A 35 -3.63 4.08 2.51
C GLY A 35 -2.79 5.20 1.91
N THR A 36 -3.39 5.94 0.98
CA THR A 36 -2.67 6.96 0.17
C THR A 36 -2.09 8.08 1.03
N ALA A 37 -2.81 8.54 2.06
CA ALA A 37 -2.33 9.59 2.95
C ALA A 37 -1.07 9.17 3.72
N ALA A 38 -0.99 7.91 4.19
CA ALA A 38 0.22 7.38 4.81
C ALA A 38 1.40 7.31 3.83
N LEU A 39 1.17 6.87 2.58
CA LEU A 39 2.21 6.84 1.55
C LEU A 39 2.77 8.24 1.26
N ARG A 40 1.90 9.25 1.20
CA ARG A 40 2.32 10.65 1.03
C ARG A 40 3.18 11.14 2.19
N LEU A 41 2.83 10.80 3.43
CA LEU A 41 3.66 11.12 4.60
C LEU A 41 5.07 10.51 4.46
N PHE A 42 5.17 9.32 3.86
CA PHE A 42 6.46 8.68 3.60
C PHE A 42 7.20 9.22 2.35
N GLY A 43 6.67 10.24 1.67
CA GLY A 43 7.33 10.90 0.54
C GLY A 43 6.86 10.44 -0.84
N SER A 44 5.71 9.78 -0.94
CA SER A 44 5.09 9.48 -2.23
C SER A 44 4.35 10.70 -2.82
N ASP A 45 4.42 10.87 -4.14
CA ASP A 45 3.73 11.94 -4.88
C ASP A 45 2.30 11.57 -5.31
N LEU A 46 1.74 10.49 -4.77
CA LEU A 46 0.38 10.06 -5.09
C LEU A 46 -0.65 11.14 -4.75
N VAL A 47 -1.62 11.33 -5.64
CA VAL A 47 -2.79 12.19 -5.37
C VAL A 47 -3.67 11.50 -4.34
N LEU A 48 -4.07 12.24 -3.31
CA LEU A 48 -5.01 11.73 -2.31
C LEU A 48 -6.35 11.45 -2.99
N ALA A 49 -6.75 10.18 -3.03
CA ALA A 49 -8.04 9.76 -3.56
C ALA A 49 -9.10 9.76 -2.45
N ASP A 50 -9.13 8.69 -1.65
CA ASP A 50 -9.95 8.60 -0.43
C ASP A 50 -9.07 8.77 0.81
N LEU A 51 -9.67 9.18 1.93
CA LEU A 51 -9.04 9.05 3.24
C LEU A 51 -9.33 7.66 3.82
N ASP A 52 -8.31 6.80 3.85
CA ASP A 52 -8.41 5.49 4.50
C ASP A 52 -8.06 5.59 5.99
N LEU A 53 -8.97 5.13 6.86
CA LEU A 53 -8.81 5.10 8.31
C LEU A 53 -8.91 3.67 8.83
N ALA A 54 -7.87 3.24 9.54
CA ALA A 54 -7.88 2.04 10.37
C ALA A 54 -8.36 2.43 11.77
N VAL A 55 -9.43 1.81 12.26
CA VAL A 55 -10.01 2.08 13.59
C VAL A 55 -9.91 0.83 14.44
N ALA A 56 -9.56 0.96 15.71
CA ALA A 56 -9.55 -0.18 16.63
C ALA A 56 -10.90 -0.91 16.60
N ASP A 57 -10.85 -2.23 16.42
CA ASP A 57 -12.01 -3.08 16.16
C ASP A 57 -13.12 -2.88 17.18
N GLU A 58 -12.77 -2.78 18.47
CA GLU A 58 -13.70 -2.59 19.57
C GLU A 58 -14.36 -1.19 19.61
N GLN A 59 -13.85 -0.23 18.84
CA GLN A 59 -14.35 1.14 18.76
C GLN A 59 -15.02 1.46 17.41
N PHE A 60 -15.11 0.50 16.49
CA PHE A 60 -15.56 0.72 15.11
C PHE A 60 -16.98 1.33 15.03
N ASP A 61 -17.95 0.75 15.72
CA ASP A 61 -19.34 1.26 15.74
C ASP A 61 -19.46 2.63 16.39
N SER A 62 -18.62 2.90 17.40
CA SER A 62 -18.55 4.21 18.05
C SER A 62 -18.00 5.27 17.10
N ALA A 63 -16.97 4.93 16.32
CA ALA A 63 -16.39 5.80 15.32
C ALA A 63 -17.41 6.15 14.21
N LEU A 64 -18.14 5.14 13.72
CA LEU A 64 -19.21 5.36 12.74
C LEU A 64 -20.30 6.30 13.28
N SER A 65 -20.80 6.01 14.48
CA SER A 65 -21.84 6.81 15.13
C SER A 65 -21.40 8.26 15.31
N LEU A 66 -20.15 8.48 15.72
CA LEU A 66 -19.58 9.81 15.87
C LEU A 66 -19.50 10.55 14.54
N LEU A 67 -18.96 9.93 13.48
CA LEU A 67 -18.91 10.58 12.17
C LEU A 67 -20.31 10.88 11.62
N HIS A 68 -21.28 9.99 11.79
CA HIS A 68 -22.68 10.28 11.43
C HIS A 68 -23.23 11.49 12.18
N SER A 69 -22.93 11.63 13.48
CA SER A 69 -23.34 12.81 14.26
C SER A 69 -22.67 14.11 13.78
N CYS A 70 -21.51 14.01 13.13
CA CYS A 70 -20.80 15.12 12.49
C CYS A 70 -21.27 15.39 11.04
N GLY A 71 -22.31 14.70 10.56
CA GLY A 71 -22.92 14.92 9.24
C GLY A 71 -22.32 14.10 8.10
N PHE A 72 -21.48 13.10 8.40
CA PHE A 72 -21.04 12.11 7.42
C PHE A 72 -22.19 11.15 7.10
N GLN A 73 -22.27 10.69 5.85
CA GLN A 73 -23.34 9.80 5.38
C GLN A 73 -22.76 8.56 4.72
N ASP A 74 -23.31 7.39 5.03
CA ASP A 74 -22.97 6.14 4.33
C ASP A 74 -23.23 6.27 2.82
N ILE A 75 -22.28 5.80 2.03
CA ILE A 75 -22.43 5.66 0.59
C ILE A 75 -22.32 4.19 0.17
N ASP A 76 -23.24 3.77 -0.70
CA ASP A 76 -23.16 2.45 -1.32
C ASP A 76 -22.14 2.49 -2.45
N ALA A 77 -21.00 1.84 -2.22
CA ALA A 77 -19.90 1.75 -3.18
C ALA A 77 -19.85 0.38 -3.87
N GLY A 78 -21.02 -0.22 -4.16
CA GLY A 78 -21.14 -1.55 -4.76
C GLY A 78 -20.22 -1.80 -5.96
N CYS A 79 -20.04 -0.82 -6.86
CA CYS A 79 -19.19 -0.99 -8.05
C CYS A 79 -17.67 -0.90 -7.79
N TRP A 80 -17.23 -0.29 -6.68
CA TRP A 80 -15.80 -0.11 -6.36
C TRP A 80 -15.27 -1.19 -5.41
N ARG A 81 -16.14 -1.80 -4.60
CA ARG A 81 -15.76 -2.87 -3.66
C ARG A 81 -15.17 -4.08 -4.36
N GLU A 82 -15.72 -4.49 -5.50
CA GLU A 82 -15.34 -5.73 -6.18
C GLU A 82 -13.98 -5.66 -6.89
N ALA A 83 -13.55 -4.47 -7.32
CA ALA A 83 -12.30 -4.31 -8.10
C ALA A 83 -11.08 -3.93 -7.24
N VAL A 84 -11.30 -3.29 -6.09
CA VAL A 84 -10.23 -2.59 -5.34
C VAL A 84 -9.94 -3.27 -3.99
N MET A 85 -10.97 -3.84 -3.35
CA MET A 85 -10.91 -4.36 -1.98
C MET A 85 -11.36 -5.82 -1.89
N PRO A 86 -10.94 -6.57 -0.85
CA PRO A 86 -11.50 -7.89 -0.59
C PRO A 86 -13.00 -7.80 -0.26
N VAL A 87 -13.81 -8.69 -0.85
CA VAL A 87 -15.28 -8.68 -0.70
C VAL A 87 -15.70 -9.13 0.70
N LEU A 88 -16.53 -8.33 1.38
CA LEU A 88 -17.07 -8.66 2.70
C LEU A 88 -17.87 -9.98 2.65
N GLY A 89 -17.65 -10.85 3.63
CA GLY A 89 -18.28 -12.18 3.72
C GLY A 89 -17.50 -13.30 3.03
N GLU A 90 -16.52 -12.96 2.18
CA GLU A 90 -15.56 -13.92 1.64
C GLU A 90 -14.33 -14.04 2.56
N PRO A 91 -13.55 -15.13 2.45
CA PRO A 91 -12.26 -15.23 3.13
C PRO A 91 -11.40 -14.00 2.83
N GLY A 92 -10.84 -13.38 3.88
CA GLY A 92 -10.04 -12.16 3.74
C GLY A 92 -10.84 -10.89 3.39
N GLY A 93 -12.17 -10.95 3.37
CA GLY A 93 -13.08 -9.82 3.19
C GLY A 93 -12.94 -8.76 4.29
N TRP A 94 -13.06 -7.49 3.92
CA TRP A 94 -12.92 -6.37 4.87
C TRP A 94 -14.29 -5.79 5.21
N ASP A 95 -14.56 -5.62 6.51
CA ASP A 95 -15.74 -4.90 6.98
C ASP A 95 -15.50 -3.40 6.92
N SER A 96 -15.46 -2.86 5.70
CA SER A 96 -15.20 -1.44 5.46
C SER A 96 -16.50 -0.67 5.20
N ARG A 97 -16.61 0.50 5.81
CA ARG A 97 -17.68 1.48 5.57
C ARG A 97 -17.11 2.69 4.85
N ARG A 98 -17.83 3.18 3.85
CA ARG A 98 -17.45 4.39 3.11
C ARG A 98 -18.46 5.47 3.42
N LEU A 99 -17.94 6.61 3.83
CA LEU A 99 -18.70 7.77 4.23
C LEU A 99 -18.37 8.94 3.31
N LEU A 100 -19.38 9.72 2.94
CA LEU A 100 -19.22 10.99 2.26
C LEU A 100 -19.47 12.12 3.25
N TYR A 101 -18.66 13.17 3.19
CA TYR A 101 -19.02 14.45 3.79
C TYR A 101 -19.63 15.37 2.72
N PRO A 102 -20.97 15.55 2.68
CA PRO A 102 -21.64 16.23 1.57
C PRO A 102 -21.08 17.63 1.22
N PRO A 103 -20.65 18.47 2.19
CA PRO A 103 -20.12 19.80 1.88
C PRO A 103 -18.83 19.80 1.06
N THR A 104 -17.96 18.79 1.18
CA THR A 104 -16.67 18.75 0.46
C THR A 104 -16.59 17.64 -0.57
N SER A 105 -17.56 16.71 -0.57
CA SER A 105 -17.51 15.45 -1.34
C SER A 105 -16.29 14.57 -1.01
N ASP A 106 -15.64 14.80 0.13
CA ASP A 106 -14.54 13.95 0.59
C ASP A 106 -15.09 12.59 1.00
N ILE A 107 -14.43 11.53 0.52
CA ILE A 107 -14.76 10.15 0.84
C ILE A 107 -13.79 9.65 1.90
N VAL A 108 -14.34 9.08 2.97
CA VAL A 108 -13.61 8.43 4.04
C VAL A 108 -13.95 6.95 4.03
N ALA A 109 -12.93 6.09 3.97
CA ALA A 109 -13.08 4.65 4.15
C ALA A 109 -12.66 4.27 5.58
N LEU A 110 -13.64 3.90 6.40
CA LEU A 110 -13.39 3.36 7.74
C LEU A 110 -13.29 1.85 7.66
N THR A 111 -12.23 1.30 8.23
CA THR A 111 -11.99 -0.14 8.27
C THR A 111 -11.47 -0.54 9.65
N PRO A 112 -11.88 -1.70 10.21
CA PRO A 112 -11.24 -2.25 11.39
C PRO A 112 -9.73 -2.40 11.21
N ALA A 113 -8.97 -2.13 12.27
CA ALA A 113 -7.51 -2.16 12.25
C ALA A 113 -6.97 -3.57 12.00
N SER A 114 -7.70 -4.61 12.43
CA SER A 114 -7.37 -6.00 12.15
C SER A 114 -7.35 -6.35 10.66
N CYS A 115 -8.21 -5.73 9.83
CA CYS A 115 -8.21 -5.92 8.38
C CYS A 115 -6.90 -5.44 7.75
N TRP A 116 -6.30 -4.39 8.32
CA TRP A 116 -5.00 -3.87 7.92
C TRP A 116 -3.83 -4.64 8.54
N HIS A 117 -4.07 -5.62 9.42
CA HIS A 117 -3.04 -6.27 10.24
C HIS A 117 -2.16 -5.26 11.01
N LEU A 118 -2.74 -4.13 11.43
CA LEU A 118 -2.06 -3.03 12.10
C LEU A 118 -2.62 -2.86 13.50
N ASN A 119 -1.78 -3.02 14.52
CA ASN A 119 -2.14 -2.61 15.88
C ASN A 119 -2.02 -1.08 16.00
N ILE A 120 -2.93 -0.43 16.72
CA ILE A 120 -2.87 1.01 16.96
C ILE A 120 -2.33 1.25 18.37
N ASN A 121 -1.01 1.36 18.48
CA ASN A 121 -0.29 1.58 19.74
C ASN A 121 1.05 2.32 19.48
N PRO A 122 1.79 2.72 20.53
CA PRO A 122 3.04 3.47 20.38
C PRO A 122 4.19 2.72 19.66
N ASP A 123 4.15 1.39 19.58
CA ASP A 123 5.21 0.61 18.93
C ASP A 123 5.05 0.58 17.40
N THR A 124 3.81 0.74 16.92
CA THR A 124 3.44 0.59 15.51
C THR A 124 2.94 1.88 14.88
N THR A 125 2.56 2.87 15.69
CA THR A 125 1.96 4.14 15.24
C THR A 125 2.47 5.31 16.07
N PHE A 126 2.41 6.51 15.51
CA PHE A 126 2.79 7.75 16.17
C PHE A 126 1.80 8.87 15.84
N LEU A 127 1.70 9.84 16.74
CA LEU A 127 1.00 11.10 16.49
C LEU A 127 1.96 12.12 15.89
N LEU A 128 1.49 12.91 14.94
CA LEU A 128 2.23 14.10 14.50
C LEU A 128 2.26 15.13 15.63
N GLU A 129 3.41 15.74 15.88
CA GLU A 129 3.62 16.63 17.03
C GLU A 129 2.67 17.84 17.04
N THR A 130 2.23 18.30 15.87
CA THR A 130 1.41 19.51 15.72
C THR A 130 -0.06 19.24 15.48
N ASP A 131 -0.46 17.99 15.25
CA ASP A 131 -1.80 17.66 14.76
C ASP A 131 -2.33 16.38 15.39
N PRO A 132 -3.66 16.25 15.59
CA PRO A 132 -4.29 15.05 16.14
C PRO A 132 -4.36 13.92 15.10
N TYR A 133 -3.32 13.76 14.28
CA TYR A 133 -3.27 12.78 13.22
C TYR A 133 -2.25 11.69 13.55
N ARG A 134 -2.78 10.48 13.70
CA ARG A 134 -1.98 9.29 13.94
C ARG A 134 -1.64 8.59 12.62
N PHE A 135 -0.39 8.24 12.45
CA PHE A 135 0.13 7.52 11.29
C PHE A 135 0.90 6.27 11.73
N PRO A 136 1.01 5.25 10.87
CA PRO A 136 1.80 4.09 11.18
C PRO A 136 3.29 4.42 11.03
N HIS A 137 4.15 3.74 11.79
CA HIS A 137 5.57 3.73 11.49
C HIS A 137 5.82 3.05 10.14
N PHE A 138 6.82 3.53 9.39
CA PHE A 138 7.12 3.03 8.04
C PHE A 138 7.26 1.50 7.99
N VAL A 139 8.09 0.93 8.89
CA VAL A 139 8.35 -0.52 8.93
C VAL A 139 7.09 -1.28 9.32
N ALA A 140 6.36 -0.82 10.33
CA ALA A 140 5.11 -1.45 10.75
C ALA A 140 4.06 -1.46 9.63
N TYR A 141 3.94 -0.39 8.86
CA TYR A 141 3.02 -0.32 7.73
C TYR A 141 3.43 -1.25 6.58
N LEU A 142 4.72 -1.34 6.27
CA LEU A 142 5.22 -2.28 5.28
C LEU A 142 4.97 -3.73 5.70
N GLU A 143 5.24 -4.09 6.95
CA GLU A 143 4.96 -5.41 7.50
C GLU A 143 3.47 -5.74 7.48
N ALA A 144 2.61 -4.78 7.83
CA ALA A 144 1.17 -4.88 7.74
C ALA A 144 0.72 -5.23 6.30
N LEU A 145 1.22 -4.50 5.29
CA LEU A 145 0.94 -4.78 3.88
C LEU A 145 1.40 -6.18 3.45
N ILE A 146 2.59 -6.62 3.91
CA ILE A 146 3.08 -7.98 3.64
C ILE A 146 2.15 -9.03 4.25
N ARG A 147 1.67 -8.82 5.49
CA ARG A 147 0.71 -9.72 6.15
C ARG A 147 -0.61 -9.78 5.41
N ILE A 148 -1.13 -8.64 4.92
CA ILE A 148 -2.35 -8.63 4.08
C ILE A 148 -2.11 -9.50 2.82
N LEU A 149 -0.97 -9.33 2.15
CA LEU A 149 -0.64 -10.14 0.96
C LEU A 149 -0.49 -11.63 1.28
N ASP A 150 0.07 -12.00 2.43
CA ASP A 150 0.15 -13.38 2.91
C ASP A 150 -1.24 -13.99 3.14
N THR A 151 -2.18 -13.20 3.65
CA THR A 151 -3.58 -13.61 3.86
C THR A 151 -4.35 -13.75 2.54
N LEU A 152 -4.21 -12.80 1.60
CA LEU A 152 -5.01 -12.76 0.37
C LEU A 152 -4.54 -13.74 -0.72
N ARG A 153 -3.23 -13.98 -0.85
CA ARG A 153 -2.68 -14.80 -1.95
C ARG A 153 -3.16 -16.26 -1.95
N PRO A 154 -3.20 -16.99 -0.82
CA PRO A 154 -3.64 -18.40 -0.78
C PRO A 154 -5.07 -18.60 -1.25
N ILE A 155 -5.96 -17.66 -0.93
CA ILE A 155 -7.38 -17.70 -1.26
C ILE A 155 -7.68 -17.06 -2.63
N ARG A 156 -6.65 -16.63 -3.37
CA ARG A 156 -6.75 -15.96 -4.68
C ARG A 156 -7.57 -14.66 -4.64
N ALA A 157 -7.78 -14.09 -3.45
CA ALA A 157 -8.30 -12.75 -3.31
C ALA A 157 -7.25 -11.76 -3.83
N ASN A 158 -7.71 -10.75 -4.56
CA ASN A 158 -6.84 -9.75 -5.15
C ASN A 158 -7.30 -8.37 -4.71
N SER A 159 -6.43 -7.64 -4.01
CA SER A 159 -6.59 -6.20 -3.85
C SER A 159 -5.51 -5.51 -4.67
N VAL A 160 -5.95 -4.88 -5.75
CA VAL A 160 -5.08 -4.04 -6.59
C VAL A 160 -4.50 -2.90 -5.75
N LEU A 161 -5.29 -2.35 -4.82
CA LEU A 161 -4.87 -1.28 -3.93
C LEU A 161 -3.74 -1.70 -3.00
N VAL A 162 -3.88 -2.81 -2.28
CA VAL A 162 -2.84 -3.31 -1.36
C VAL A 162 -1.54 -3.62 -2.11
N ARG A 163 -1.63 -4.21 -3.31
CA ARG A 163 -0.44 -4.46 -4.14
C ARG A 163 0.22 -3.16 -4.58
N HIS A 164 -0.57 -2.16 -4.95
CA HIS A 164 -0.04 -0.85 -5.34
C HIS A 164 0.65 -0.16 -4.16
N HIS A 165 0.01 -0.13 -2.99
CA HIS A 165 0.60 0.44 -1.77
C HIS A 165 1.89 -0.27 -1.37
N TYR A 166 1.90 -1.60 -1.44
CA TYR A 166 3.10 -2.39 -1.19
C TYR A 166 4.23 -2.05 -2.17
N ALA A 167 3.93 -1.96 -3.47
CA ALA A 167 4.93 -1.59 -4.47
C ALA A 167 5.55 -0.20 -4.19
N VAL A 168 4.72 0.80 -3.87
CA VAL A 168 5.17 2.15 -3.52
C VAL A 168 6.05 2.13 -2.26
N MET A 169 5.66 1.39 -1.22
CA MET A 169 6.48 1.26 -0.01
C MET A 169 7.84 0.60 -0.29
N VAL A 170 7.90 -0.40 -1.16
CA VAL A 170 9.16 -1.04 -1.58
C VAL A 170 10.05 -0.05 -2.34
N GLU A 171 9.48 0.80 -3.19
CA GLU A 171 10.22 1.86 -3.88
C GLU A 171 10.76 2.91 -2.91
N LEU A 172 9.94 3.37 -1.96
CA LEU A 172 10.36 4.31 -0.91
C LEU A 172 11.44 3.72 0.00
N LEU A 173 11.38 2.41 0.30
CA LEU A 173 12.40 1.72 1.10
C LEU A 173 13.78 1.75 0.40
N GLN A 174 13.83 1.71 -0.93
CA GLN A 174 15.10 1.81 -1.67
C GLN A 174 15.81 3.15 -1.47
N GLN A 175 15.04 4.20 -1.15
CA GLN A 175 15.56 5.53 -0.85
C GLN A 175 16.01 5.68 0.62
N ARG A 176 15.71 4.68 1.46
CA ARG A 176 15.90 4.69 2.91
C ARG A 176 16.58 3.40 3.40
N PRO A 177 17.84 3.14 2.99
CA PRO A 177 18.54 1.90 3.31
C PRO A 177 18.66 1.64 4.81
N GLU A 178 18.69 2.69 5.64
CA GLU A 178 18.72 2.61 7.10
C GLU A 178 17.49 1.90 7.69
N LEU A 179 16.33 1.95 7.00
CA LEU A 179 15.13 1.26 7.44
C LEU A 179 15.18 -0.23 7.10
N LYS A 180 16.00 -0.64 6.13
CA LYS A 180 16.09 -2.04 5.69
C LYS A 180 16.61 -2.94 6.79
N GLU A 181 17.57 -2.47 7.58
CA GLU A 181 18.17 -3.23 8.69
C GLU A 181 17.16 -3.53 9.81
N ARG A 182 16.07 -2.75 9.90
CA ARG A 182 15.00 -2.91 10.89
C ARG A 182 13.95 -3.93 10.48
N ILE A 183 13.98 -4.41 9.24
CA ILE A 183 13.01 -5.36 8.69
C ILE A 183 13.48 -6.79 8.98
N SER A 184 12.54 -7.66 9.36
CA SER A 184 12.85 -9.08 9.63
C SER A 184 13.49 -9.76 8.41
N PRO A 185 14.38 -10.77 8.60
CA PRO A 185 14.99 -11.48 7.47
C PRO A 185 13.98 -12.11 6.50
N GLY A 186 12.84 -12.61 7.04
CA GLY A 186 11.76 -13.17 6.23
C GLY A 186 11.07 -12.11 5.36
N ASP A 187 10.84 -10.92 5.90
CA ASP A 187 10.22 -9.81 5.16
C ASP A 187 11.18 -9.19 4.15
N GLN A 188 12.47 -9.07 4.48
CA GLN A 188 13.49 -8.68 3.51
C GLN A 188 13.54 -9.66 2.34
N PHE A 189 13.48 -10.97 2.61
CA PHE A 189 13.38 -11.99 1.55
C PHE A 189 12.11 -11.81 0.71
N PHE A 190 10.96 -11.53 1.33
CA PHE A 190 9.72 -11.29 0.60
C PHE A 190 9.82 -10.08 -0.32
N ILE A 191 10.34 -8.95 0.19
CA ILE A 191 10.59 -7.73 -0.57
C ILE A 191 11.51 -7.99 -1.76
N ASP A 192 12.58 -8.76 -1.55
CA ASP A 192 13.56 -9.08 -2.58
C ASP A 192 12.96 -9.93 -3.73
N PHE A 193 11.95 -10.77 -3.48
CA PHE A 193 11.52 -11.79 -4.46
C PHE A 193 10.05 -11.79 -4.87
N ASP A 194 9.13 -11.25 -4.08
CA ASP A 194 7.70 -11.37 -4.35
C ASP A 194 7.29 -10.65 -5.65
N MET A 195 7.72 -9.40 -5.82
CA MET A 195 7.43 -8.60 -7.03
C MET A 195 8.13 -9.13 -8.29
N LYS A 196 9.07 -10.07 -8.14
CA LYS A 196 9.77 -10.72 -9.26
C LYS A 196 9.02 -11.94 -9.80
N GLN A 197 7.97 -12.39 -9.12
CA GLN A 197 7.18 -13.54 -9.57
C GLN A 197 6.05 -13.09 -10.50
N PHE A 198 5.77 -13.88 -11.55
CA PHE A 198 4.65 -13.64 -12.47
C PHE A 198 3.46 -14.56 -12.23
N LYS A 199 3.76 -15.79 -11.79
CA LYS A 199 2.75 -16.83 -11.57
C LYS A 199 2.39 -16.90 -10.09
N LEU A 200 1.12 -17.16 -9.79
CA LEU A 200 0.64 -17.39 -8.43
C LEU A 200 1.47 -18.45 -7.69
N SER A 201 1.85 -19.53 -8.38
CA SER A 201 2.71 -20.58 -7.80
C SER A 201 4.07 -20.06 -7.32
N GLY A 202 4.66 -19.10 -8.02
CA GLY A 202 5.91 -18.44 -7.62
C GLY A 202 5.71 -17.62 -6.36
N HIS A 203 4.65 -16.81 -6.29
CA HIS A 203 4.32 -16.04 -5.10
C HIS A 203 4.03 -16.92 -3.88
N LEU A 204 3.26 -18.00 -4.05
CA LEU A 204 3.01 -18.96 -2.96
C LEU A 204 4.30 -19.64 -2.48
N LYS A 205 5.24 -19.91 -3.39
CA LYS A 205 6.58 -20.42 -3.04
C LYS A 205 7.37 -19.40 -2.22
N VAL A 206 7.36 -18.12 -2.60
CA VAL A 206 8.00 -17.03 -1.84
C VAL A 206 7.40 -16.95 -0.42
N LEU A 207 6.08 -16.95 -0.28
CA LEU A 207 5.41 -16.95 1.02
C LEU A 207 5.80 -18.16 1.89
N LYS A 208 5.83 -19.36 1.29
CA LYS A 208 6.25 -20.57 2.01
C LYS A 208 7.69 -20.49 2.50
N LEU A 209 8.59 -19.94 1.69
CA LEU A 209 10.00 -19.75 2.08
C LEU A 209 10.14 -18.67 3.15
N ARG A 210 9.41 -17.54 3.04
CA ARG A 210 9.32 -16.50 4.08
C ARG A 210 8.95 -17.09 5.43
N LYS A 211 7.86 -17.88 5.51
CA LYS A 211 7.42 -18.53 6.76
C LYS A 211 8.53 -19.39 7.36
N ARG A 212 9.14 -20.25 6.54
CA ARG A 212 10.26 -21.09 6.97
C ARG A 212 11.47 -20.31 7.49
N ILE A 213 11.78 -19.15 6.91
CA ILE A 213 12.85 -18.25 7.39
C ILE A 213 12.47 -17.68 8.76
N MET A 214 11.24 -17.17 8.90
CA MET A 214 10.76 -16.61 10.18
C MET A 214 10.73 -17.67 11.29
N ASP A 215 10.40 -18.91 10.95
CA ASP A 215 10.40 -20.06 11.87
C ASP A 215 11.83 -20.59 12.16
N GLY A 216 12.88 -20.01 11.55
CA GLY A 216 14.26 -20.46 11.70
C GLY A 216 14.56 -21.84 11.08
N THR A 217 13.65 -22.39 10.28
CA THR A 217 13.79 -23.74 9.68
C THR A 217 14.63 -23.77 8.40
N ILE A 218 14.97 -22.61 7.86
CA ILE A 218 15.85 -22.45 6.70
C ILE A 218 16.57 -21.09 6.79
N SER A 219 17.82 -21.01 6.32
CA SER A 219 18.51 -19.73 6.19
C SER A 219 18.00 -18.93 4.99
N VAL A 220 18.27 -17.63 4.99
CA VAL A 220 17.94 -16.75 3.86
C VAL A 220 18.69 -17.17 2.59
N GLU A 221 19.94 -17.62 2.73
CA GLU A 221 20.80 -18.07 1.64
C GLU A 221 20.21 -19.30 0.95
N THR A 222 19.83 -20.32 1.71
CA THR A 222 19.20 -21.52 1.13
C THR A 222 17.84 -21.17 0.51
N ALA A 223 17.07 -20.26 1.11
CA ALA A 223 15.82 -19.82 0.51
C ALA A 223 16.03 -19.08 -0.83
N ARG A 224 17.11 -18.30 -0.97
CA ARG A 224 17.50 -17.59 -2.20
C ARG A 224 17.85 -18.55 -3.34
N GLU A 225 18.40 -19.72 -3.03
CA GLU A 225 18.68 -20.76 -4.04
C GLU A 225 17.41 -21.48 -4.49
N LEU A 226 16.42 -21.62 -3.60
CA LEU A 226 15.18 -22.36 -3.86
C LEU A 226 14.08 -21.52 -4.55
N VAL A 227 14.18 -20.20 -4.51
CA VAL A 227 13.14 -19.31 -5.04
C VAL A 227 13.19 -19.28 -6.57
N PRO A 228 12.04 -19.41 -7.27
CA PRO A 228 12.01 -19.27 -8.71
C PRO A 228 12.51 -17.88 -9.15
N ARG A 229 13.33 -17.84 -10.20
CA ARG A 229 13.93 -16.62 -10.76
C ARG A 229 13.45 -16.29 -12.19
N PRO A 230 12.14 -16.15 -12.42
CA PRO A 230 11.64 -15.80 -13.75
C PRO A 230 12.06 -14.38 -14.19
N ASP A 231 12.44 -13.52 -13.23
CA ASP A 231 13.06 -12.21 -13.48
C ASP A 231 14.38 -12.33 -14.26
N LEU A 232 15.23 -13.30 -13.90
CA LEU A 232 16.51 -13.51 -14.59
C LEU A 232 16.29 -14.03 -16.00
N ALA A 233 15.38 -14.99 -16.17
CA ALA A 233 15.01 -15.49 -17.50
C ALA A 233 14.49 -14.37 -18.41
N ARG A 234 13.64 -13.47 -17.87
CA ARG A 234 13.15 -12.31 -18.61
C ARG A 234 14.26 -11.33 -18.96
N LYS A 235 15.19 -11.06 -18.03
CA LYS A 235 16.35 -10.19 -18.27
C LYS A 235 17.21 -10.73 -19.42
N GLN A 236 17.51 -12.02 -19.43
CA GLN A 236 18.26 -12.68 -20.51
C GLN A 236 17.54 -12.57 -21.86
N ILE A 237 16.22 -12.80 -21.89
CA ILE A 237 15.43 -12.63 -23.11
C ILE A 237 15.51 -11.18 -23.60
N LYS A 238 15.32 -10.20 -22.72
CA LYS A 238 15.39 -8.77 -23.08
C LYS A 238 16.78 -8.40 -23.63
N GLU A 239 17.84 -8.86 -22.99
CA GLU A 239 19.22 -8.65 -23.46
C GLU A 239 19.47 -9.27 -24.83
N LYS A 240 18.96 -10.49 -25.09
CA LYS A 240 19.04 -11.14 -26.40
C LYS A 240 18.39 -10.29 -27.49
N TYR A 241 17.18 -9.79 -27.27
CA TYR A 241 16.48 -8.97 -28.27
C TYR A 241 17.14 -7.60 -28.48
N LEU A 242 17.71 -7.00 -27.44
CA LEU A 242 18.47 -5.76 -27.58
C LEU A 242 19.72 -5.94 -28.44
N ARG A 243 20.44 -7.06 -28.29
CA ARG A 243 21.59 -7.39 -29.14
C ARG A 243 21.19 -7.59 -30.60
N LEU A 244 20.16 -8.41 -30.86
CA LEU A 244 19.65 -8.64 -32.21
C LEU A 244 19.22 -7.34 -32.91
N ARG A 245 18.61 -6.40 -32.17
CA ARG A 245 18.23 -5.10 -32.70
C ARG A 245 19.45 -4.24 -33.04
N ALA A 246 20.46 -4.19 -32.18
CA ALA A 246 21.69 -3.46 -32.44
C ALA A 246 22.47 -4.04 -33.64
N GLU A 247 22.47 -5.36 -33.81
CA GLU A 247 23.07 -6.05 -34.96
C GLU A 247 22.34 -5.72 -36.27
N ALA A 248 21.00 -5.68 -36.25
CA ALA A 248 20.20 -5.27 -37.40
C ALA A 248 20.43 -3.80 -37.78
N GLU A 249 20.42 -2.88 -36.80
CA GLU A 249 20.66 -1.45 -37.02
C GLU A 249 22.09 -1.17 -37.54
N ASN A 250 23.10 -1.93 -37.09
CA ASN A 250 24.46 -1.86 -37.63
C ASN A 250 24.57 -2.47 -39.04
N SER A 251 23.79 -3.51 -39.34
CA SER A 251 23.76 -4.13 -40.67
C SER A 251 23.11 -3.20 -41.70
N GLU A 252 22.05 -2.48 -41.33
CA GLU A 252 21.38 -1.48 -42.19
C GLU A 252 22.26 -0.25 -42.48
N ARG A 253 23.09 0.21 -41.52
CA ARG A 253 24.04 1.32 -41.75
C ARG A 253 25.22 0.94 -42.65
N ASN A 254 25.55 -0.34 -42.74
CA ASN A 254 26.68 -0.84 -43.53
C ASN A 254 26.28 -1.26 -44.95
N VAL A 255 25.01 -1.08 -45.35
CA VAL A 255 24.60 -1.28 -46.76
C VAL A 255 25.08 -0.06 -47.58
N PRO A 256 25.95 -0.25 -48.59
CA PRO A 256 26.34 0.85 -49.46
C PRO A 256 25.11 1.32 -50.25
N MET A 257 24.81 2.62 -50.23
CA MET A 257 23.86 3.18 -51.20
C MET A 257 24.51 3.13 -52.58
N THR A 258 24.05 2.20 -53.42
CA THR A 258 24.32 2.13 -54.86
C THR A 258 23.35 2.98 -55.64
#